data_AF-A0A946QMT2-F1
#
_entry.id   AF-A0A946QMT2-F1
#
_cell.length_a   1.000
_cell.length_b   1.000
_cell.length_c   1.000
_cell.angle_alpha   90.00
_cell.angle_beta   90.00
_cell.angle_gamma   90.00
#
_symmetry.space_group_name_H-M   'P 1'
#
loop_
_entity.id
_entity.type
_entity.pdbx_description
1 polymer ?
#
loop_
_entity_poly.entity_id
_entity_poly.type
_entity_poly.pdbx_seq_one_letter_code
_entity_poly.pdbx_strand_id
1 'polypeptide(L)'
;MISYIHRLTGFLFYLLGGSFFLSFMLHYNQMGSFGGWWLKVADLPLALVGVIFGGSSLYLSVKPKDKDSKVLFVIIGLPLTLLFISLIVMNFWPVFTS
;
A
#
# COMPACT_ATOMS: atom_id res chain seq x y z
N MET A 1 19.55 -3.61 -2.70
CA MET A 1 18.28 -4.06 -2.09
C MET A 1 17.11 -3.09 -2.30
N ILE A 2 17.24 -1.80 -1.97
CA ILE A 2 16.10 -0.85 -2.04
C ILE A 2 15.47 -0.76 -3.45
N SER A 3 16.28 -0.82 -4.50
CA SER A 3 15.81 -0.82 -5.91
C SER A 3 15.02 -2.09 -6.27
N TYR A 4 15.37 -3.24 -5.68
CA TYR A 4 14.62 -4.49 -5.87
C TYR A 4 13.27 -4.43 -5.16
N ILE A 5 13.26 -3.96 -3.91
CA ILE A 5 12.02 -3.75 -3.14
C ILE A 5 11.10 -2.80 -3.89
N HIS A 6 11.61 -1.67 -4.36
CA HIS A 6 10.85 -0.69 -5.14
C HIS A 6 10.21 -1.31 -6.39
N ARG A 7 10.97 -2.06 -7.20
CA ARG A 7 10.43 -2.76 -8.38
C ARG A 7 9.36 -3.79 -8.04
N LEU A 8 9.62 -4.63 -7.03
CA LEU A 8 8.67 -5.65 -6.59
C LEU A 8 7.37 -5.01 -6.07
N THR A 9 7.48 -3.98 -5.24
CA THR A 9 6.32 -3.27 -4.71
C THR A 9 5.58 -2.50 -5.80
N GLY A 10 6.27 -1.97 -6.80
CA GLY A 10 5.63 -1.37 -7.97
C GLY A 10 4.83 -2.39 -8.76
N PHE A 11 5.42 -3.56 -9.06
CA PHE A 11 4.73 -4.65 -9.73
C PHE A 11 3.47 -5.09 -8.96
N LEU A 12 3.61 -5.31 -7.66
CA LEU A 12 2.49 -5.69 -6.79
C LEU A 12 1.43 -4.58 -6.71
N PHE A 13 1.82 -3.31 -6.70
CA PHE A 13 0.89 -2.18 -6.65
C PHE A 13 0.00 -2.14 -7.88
N TYR A 14 0.59 -2.26 -9.07
CA TYR A 14 -0.17 -2.29 -10.31
C TYR A 14 -1.03 -3.56 -10.44
N LEU A 15 -0.52 -4.71 -10.01
CA LEU A 15 -1.27 -5.97 -10.05
C LEU A 15 -2.48 -5.91 -9.10
N LEU A 16 -2.26 -5.51 -7.84
CA LEU A 16 -3.34 -5.36 -6.86
C LEU A 16 -4.30 -4.25 -7.28
N GLY A 17 -3.83 -3.09 -7.71
CA GLY A 17 -4.67 -2.01 -8.20
C GLY A 17 -5.54 -2.42 -9.40
N GLY A 18 -4.96 -3.15 -10.36
CA GLY A 18 -5.71 -3.72 -11.49
C GLY A 18 -6.77 -4.73 -11.04
N SER A 19 -6.42 -5.62 -10.11
CA SER A 19 -7.38 -6.59 -9.53
C SER A 19 -8.51 -5.89 -8.76
N PHE A 20 -8.20 -4.78 -8.10
CA PHE A 20 -9.16 -3.96 -7.35
C PHE A 20 -10.14 -3.29 -8.31
N PHE A 21 -9.63 -2.71 -9.40
CA PHE A 21 -10.44 -2.12 -10.45
C PHE A 21 -11.36 -3.15 -11.13
N LEU A 22 -10.85 -4.33 -11.46
CA LEU A 22 -11.65 -5.43 -12.00
C LEU A 22 -12.75 -5.87 -11.02
N SER A 23 -12.41 -6.00 -9.74
CA SER A 23 -13.38 -6.39 -8.71
C SER A 23 -14.44 -5.31 -8.47
N PHE A 24 -14.05 -4.04 -8.58
CA PHE A 24 -14.99 -2.92 -8.58
C PHE A 24 -15.95 -2.99 -9.76
N MET A 25 -15.47 -3.24 -10.98
CA MET A 25 -16.34 -3.41 -12.15
C MET A 25 -17.29 -4.61 -11.99
N LEU A 26 -16.79 -5.75 -11.51
CA LEU A 26 -17.64 -6.93 -11.26
C LEU A 26 -18.72 -6.64 -10.22
N HIS A 27 -18.35 -5.97 -9.12
CA HIS A 27 -19.29 -5.60 -8.07
C HIS A 27 -20.34 -4.59 -8.58
N TYR A 28 -19.91 -3.57 -9.33
CA TYR A 28 -20.79 -2.56 -9.90
C TYR A 28 -21.82 -3.15 -10.86
N ASN A 29 -21.40 -4.12 -11.70
CA ASN A 29 -22.30 -4.83 -12.61
C ASN A 29 -23.09 -5.96 -11.92
N GLN A 30 -23.06 -6.05 -10.59
CA GLN A 30 -23.70 -7.11 -9.80
C GLN A 30 -23.33 -8.53 -10.25
N MET A 31 -22.12 -8.70 -10.82
CA MET A 31 -21.61 -9.98 -11.29
C MET A 31 -20.96 -10.75 -10.14
N GLY A 32 -21.77 -11.56 -9.46
CA GLY A 32 -21.34 -12.46 -8.40
C GLY A 32 -20.89 -11.76 -7.11
N SER A 33 -20.70 -12.54 -6.05
CA SER A 33 -20.29 -12.03 -4.73
C SER A 33 -18.77 -11.81 -4.61
N PHE A 34 -17.98 -12.33 -5.56
CA PHE A 34 -16.52 -12.31 -5.48
C PHE A 34 -15.93 -10.90 -5.50
N GLY A 35 -16.45 -10.01 -6.35
CA GLY A 35 -15.95 -8.63 -6.44
C GLY A 35 -16.08 -7.88 -5.11
N GLY A 36 -17.23 -8.00 -4.45
CA GLY A 36 -17.46 -7.37 -3.14
C GLY A 36 -16.60 -7.96 -2.02
N TRP A 37 -16.32 -9.27 -2.05
CA TRP A 37 -15.39 -9.89 -1.10
C TRP A 37 -13.94 -9.43 -1.33
N TRP A 38 -13.47 -9.39 -2.58
CA TRP A 38 -12.11 -8.96 -2.88
C TRP A 38 -11.85 -7.51 -2.49
N LEU A 39 -12.81 -6.60 -2.74
CA LEU A 39 -12.72 -5.21 -2.31
C LEU A 39 -12.54 -5.06 -0.79
N LYS A 40 -13.14 -5.95 0.01
CA LYS A 40 -12.97 -5.95 1.47
C LYS A 40 -11.61 -6.45 1.92
N VAL A 41 -11.09 -7.50 1.28
CA VAL A 41 -9.84 -8.16 1.71
C VAL A 41 -8.59 -7.48 1.14
N ALA A 42 -8.66 -6.94 -0.07
CA ALA A 42 -7.50 -6.42 -0.79
C ALA A 42 -7.10 -5.00 -0.36
N ASP A 43 -7.92 -4.30 0.43
CA ASP A 43 -7.66 -2.91 0.88
C ASP A 43 -6.34 -2.78 1.64
N LEU A 44 -6.12 -3.60 2.69
CA LEU A 44 -4.90 -3.54 3.50
C LEU A 44 -3.64 -4.00 2.73
N PRO A 45 -3.66 -5.10 1.95
CA PRO A 45 -2.56 -5.44 1.06
C PRO A 45 -2.21 -4.33 0.06
N LEU A 46 -3.21 -3.70 -0.56
CA LEU A 46 -2.99 -2.61 -1.51
C LEU A 46 -2.39 -1.39 -0.80
N ALA A 47 -2.90 -1.03 0.37
CA ALA A 47 -2.37 0.05 1.19
C ALA A 47 -0.91 -0.20 1.60
N LEU A 48 -0.59 -1.42 2.06
CA LEU A 48 0.77 -1.79 2.44
C LEU A 48 1.74 -1.61 1.26
N VAL A 49 1.39 -2.18 0.12
CA VAL A 49 2.23 -2.12 -1.08
C VAL A 49 2.35 -0.68 -1.59
N GLY A 50 1.27 0.11 -1.53
CA GLY A 50 1.28 1.53 -1.86
C GLY A 50 2.19 2.36 -0.96
N VAL A 51 2.17 2.11 0.36
CA VAL A 51 3.04 2.77 1.34
C VAL A 51 4.51 2.44 1.09
N ILE A 52 4.84 1.16 0.85
CA ILE A 52 6.22 0.74 0.59
C ILE A 52 6.71 1.27 -0.77
N PHE A 53 5.87 1.20 -1.79
CA PHE A 53 6.21 1.71 -3.12
C PHE A 53 6.37 3.23 -3.11
N GLY A 54 5.44 3.97 -2.50
CA GLY A 54 5.53 5.42 -2.35
C GLY A 54 6.73 5.85 -1.52
N GLY A 55 6.99 5.18 -0.38
CA GLY A 55 8.14 5.48 0.47
C GLY A 55 9.47 5.19 -0.19
N SER A 56 9.59 4.06 -0.90
CA SER A 56 10.81 3.74 -1.66
C SER A 56 11.01 4.70 -2.83
N SER A 57 9.94 5.14 -3.50
CA SER A 57 10.00 6.17 -4.55
C SER A 57 10.52 7.49 -4.00
N LEU A 58 9.92 7.99 -2.93
CA LEU A 58 10.33 9.23 -2.27
C LEU A 58 11.78 9.17 -1.78
N TYR A 59 12.17 8.04 -1.17
CA TYR A 59 13.55 7.85 -0.71
C TYR A 59 14.53 7.89 -1.89
N LEU A 60 14.23 7.22 -2.99
CA LEU A 60 15.07 7.23 -4.19
C LEU A 60 15.14 8.60 -4.87
N SER A 61 14.06 9.38 -4.85
CA SER A 61 14.01 10.73 -5.43
C SER A 61 14.86 11.75 -4.66
N VAL A 62 14.98 11.60 -3.34
CA VAL A 62 15.66 12.59 -2.47
C VAL A 62 17.05 12.13 -2.04
N LYS A 63 17.38 10.84 -2.16
CA LYS A 63 18.69 10.30 -1.76
C LYS A 63 19.83 10.90 -2.60
N PRO A 64 20.85 11.53 -1.98
CA PRO A 64 22.08 11.92 -2.65
C PRO A 64 22.87 10.69 -3.13
N LYS A 65 23.53 10.79 -4.30
CA LYS A 65 24.26 9.67 -4.94
C LYS A 65 25.32 9.02 -4.03
N ASP A 66 25.92 9.76 -3.10
CA ASP A 66 27.10 9.30 -2.34
C ASP A 66 26.88 9.01 -0.85
N LYS A 67 25.66 9.18 -0.29
CA LYS A 67 25.44 8.92 1.14
C LYS A 67 24.11 8.24 1.43
N ASP A 68 24.16 7.09 2.10
CA ASP A 68 23.01 6.54 2.81
C ASP A 68 22.75 7.39 4.06
N SER A 69 21.66 8.16 4.03
CA SER A 69 21.22 8.97 5.17
C SER A 69 20.16 8.20 5.95
N LYS A 70 20.56 7.65 7.10
CA LYS A 70 19.62 7.04 8.08
C LYS A 70 18.53 8.03 8.51
N VAL A 71 18.84 9.32 8.51
CA VAL A 71 17.90 10.39 8.86
C VAL A 71 16.79 10.51 7.82
N LEU A 72 17.11 10.45 6.53
CA LEU A 72 16.10 10.45 5.45
C LEU A 72 15.16 9.25 5.56
N PHE A 73 15.70 8.08 5.90
CA PHE A 73 14.89 6.88 6.12
C PHE A 73 13.89 7.06 7.27
N VAL A 74 14.31 7.68 8.38
CA VAL A 74 13.40 7.95 9.51
C VAL A 74 12.36 9.02 9.15
N ILE A 75 12.77 10.11 8.50
CA ILE A 75 11.88 11.22 8.12
C ILE A 75 10.77 10.76 7.16
N ILE A 76 11.08 9.87 6.23
CA ILE A 76 10.09 9.33 5.27
C ILE A 76 9.35 8.13 5.88
N GLY A 77 10.07 7.25 6.56
CA GLY A 77 9.52 6.00 7.11
C GLY A 77 8.52 6.24 8.22
N LEU A 78 8.82 7.13 9.17
CA LEU A 78 7.96 7.38 10.34
C LEU A 78 6.53 7.87 9.97
N PRO A 79 6.34 8.91 9.13
CA PRO A 79 4.99 9.32 8.73
C PRO A 79 4.27 8.24 7.92
N LEU A 80 4.98 7.48 7.09
CA LEU A 80 4.39 6.37 6.33
C LEU A 80 3.94 5.22 7.24
N THR A 81 4.72 4.90 8.26
CA THR A 81 4.35 3.92 9.28
C THR A 81 3.14 4.39 10.08
N LEU A 82 3.10 5.66 10.49
CA LEU A 82 1.93 6.23 11.18
C LEU A 82 0.67 6.18 10.31
N LEU A 83 0.78 6.53 9.02
CA LEU A 83 -0.32 6.45 8.07
C LEU A 83 -0.83 5.01 7.94
N PHE A 84 0.07 4.05 7.77
CA PHE A 84 -0.32 2.64 7.64
C PHE A 84 -0.97 2.07 8.90
N ILE A 85 -0.43 2.40 10.09
CA ILE A 85 -1.03 2.02 11.37
C ILE A 85 -2.43 2.62 11.50
N SER A 86 -2.62 3.89 11.13
CA SER A 86 -3.94 4.52 11.14
C SER A 86 -4.93 3.77 10.25
N LEU A 87 -4.51 3.34 9.05
CA LEU A 87 -5.36 2.54 8.16
C LEU A 87 -5.74 1.18 8.76
N ILE A 88 -4.80 0.51 9.43
CA ILE A 88 -5.09 -0.74 10.15
C ILE A 88 -6.14 -0.49 11.24
N VAL A 89 -5.94 0.52 12.08
CA VAL A 89 -6.87 0.85 13.17
C VAL A 89 -8.27 1.16 12.62
N MET A 90 -8.36 1.93 11.53
CA MET A 90 -9.65 2.22 10.89
C MET A 90 -10.30 0.97 10.28
N ASN A 91 -9.53 0.08 9.68
CA ASN A 91 -10.03 -1.15 9.07
C ASN A 91 -10.62 -2.11 10.12
N PHE A 92 -9.97 -2.23 11.28
CA PHE A 92 -10.41 -3.09 12.39
C PHE A 92 -11.22 -2.35 13.46
N TRP A 93 -11.53 -1.05 13.28
CA TRP A 93 -12.30 -0.27 14.24
C TRP A 93 -13.60 -0.96 14.70
N PRO A 94 -14.41 -1.56 13.81
CA PRO A 94 -15.63 -2.25 14.21
C PRO A 94 -15.38 -3.43 15.17
N VAL A 95 -14.20 -4.06 15.12
CA VAL A 95 -13.83 -5.18 16.00
C VAL A 95 -13.53 -4.69 17.42
N PHE A 96 -13.03 -3.46 17.58
CA PHE A 96 -12.73 -2.88 18.89
C PHE A 96 -13.95 -2.24 19.56
N THR A 97 -15.00 -1.95 18.79
CA THR A 97 -16.22 -1.30 19.28
C THR A 97 -17.46 -2.20 19.28
N SER A 98 -17.33 -3.48 18.88
CA SER A 98 -18.38 -4.50 18.98
C SER A 98 -18.19 -5.35 20.23
#